data_AF-A0A8X6UJN0-F1
#
_entry.id   AF-A0A8X6UJN0-F1
#
_cell.length_a   1.000
_cell.length_b   1.000
_cell.length_c   1.000
_cell.angle_alpha   90.00
_cell.angle_beta   90.00
_cell.angle_gamma   90.00
#
_symmetry.space_group_name_H-M   'P 1'
#
loop_
_entity.id
_entity.type
_entity.pdbx_description
1 polymer ?
#
loop_
_entity_poly.entity_id
_entity_poly.type
_entity_poly.pdbx_seq_one_letter_code
_entity_poly.pdbx_strand_id
1 'polypeptide(L)'
;MSTLSAYPGLPGLCICGVFSASLSTVSSAVNSLTAVTMQDLIKPFLVSRGLSQKKMAFSAKAITLFYGFLCIVLTFVVASFGNLVQASLTVFGMLGGPVLSVFLLGMLTTRANEKGAVIGLLSAISIAAWISFGASANAPPPKFLPVSLDGCPANASLMSSILNETMTLPLISRSDGSILNESLTSDFEATA
;
A
#
# COMPACT_ATOMS: atom_id res chain seq x y z
N MET A 1 -17.49 -16.74 -6.50
CA MET A 1 -16.88 -17.53 -5.40
C MET A 1 -17.32 -19.00 -5.38
N SER A 2 -17.75 -19.58 -6.51
CA SER A 2 -18.18 -20.98 -6.62
C SER A 2 -17.11 -21.92 -7.19
N THR A 3 -15.97 -21.40 -7.65
CA THR A 3 -14.94 -22.17 -8.38
C THR A 3 -13.95 -22.93 -7.48
N LEU A 4 -13.88 -22.63 -6.18
CA LEU A 4 -12.94 -23.25 -5.22
C LEU A 4 -13.64 -24.07 -4.12
N SER A 5 -14.94 -24.36 -4.25
CA SER A 5 -15.71 -25.15 -3.27
C SER A 5 -15.22 -26.61 -3.11
N ALA A 6 -14.29 -27.05 -3.96
CA ALA A 6 -13.67 -28.38 -3.90
C ALA A 6 -12.71 -28.54 -2.71
N TYR A 7 -12.17 -27.46 -2.15
CA TYR A 7 -11.31 -27.48 -0.95
C TYR A 7 -11.81 -26.50 0.12
N PRO A 8 -12.62 -26.96 1.09
CA PRO A 8 -13.03 -26.13 2.23
C PRO A 8 -11.79 -25.74 3.05
N GLY A 9 -11.61 -24.44 3.32
CA GLY A 9 -10.48 -23.88 4.05
C GLY A 9 -9.55 -23.00 3.22
N LEU A 10 -9.40 -23.27 1.91
CA LEU A 10 -8.60 -22.42 1.02
C LEU A 10 -9.14 -20.98 0.91
N PRO A 11 -10.46 -20.74 0.77
CA PRO A 11 -10.99 -19.38 0.75
C PRO A 11 -10.74 -18.61 2.04
N GLY A 12 -10.79 -19.30 3.19
CA GLY A 12 -10.48 -18.72 4.50
C GLY A 12 -9.02 -18.33 4.61
N LEU A 13 -8.10 -19.20 4.16
CA LEU A 13 -6.67 -18.91 4.12
C LEU A 13 -6.35 -17.67 3.27
N CYS A 14 -7.00 -17.53 2.10
CA CYS A 14 -6.82 -16.35 1.25
C CYS A 14 -7.27 -15.05 1.94
N ILE A 15 -8.43 -15.06 2.61
CA ILE A 15 -8.96 -13.89 3.31
C ILE A 15 -8.06 -13.52 4.50
N CYS A 16 -7.62 -14.50 5.29
CA CYS A 16 -6.68 -14.29 6.39
C CYS A 16 -5.35 -13.69 5.90
N GLY A 17 -4.84 -14.14 4.75
CA GLY A 17 -3.64 -13.60 4.12
C GLY A 17 -3.77 -12.12 3.75
N VAL A 18 -4.88 -11.73 3.12
CA VAL A 18 -5.13 -10.32 2.75
C VAL A 18 -5.24 -9.43 3.98
N PHE A 19 -5.93 -9.88 5.03
CA PHE A 19 -6.01 -9.12 6.29
C PHE A 19 -4.65 -9.00 6.96
N SER A 20 -3.85 -10.07 7.02
CA SER A 20 -2.50 -10.05 7.59
C SER A 20 -1.59 -9.08 6.83
N ALA A 21 -1.57 -9.15 5.50
CA ALA A 21 -0.81 -8.23 4.66
C ALA A 21 -1.21 -6.77 4.89
N SER A 22 -2.52 -6.48 4.91
CA SER A 22 -3.05 -5.13 5.14
C SER A 22 -2.69 -4.60 6.53
N LEU A 23 -2.84 -5.43 7.56
CA LEU A 23 -2.52 -5.07 8.95
C LEU A 23 -1.01 -4.82 9.15
N SER A 24 -0.14 -5.56 8.46
CA SER A 24 1.31 -5.36 8.51
C SER A 24 1.72 -3.98 7.98
N THR A 25 1.13 -3.54 6.86
CA THR A 25 1.35 -2.19 6.32
C THR A 25 0.84 -1.11 7.28
N VAL A 26 -0.37 -1.28 7.82
CA VAL A 26 -0.96 -0.31 8.77
C VAL A 26 -0.13 -0.22 10.04
N SER A 27 0.33 -1.35 10.59
CA SER A 27 1.19 -1.39 11.76
C SER A 27 2.51 -0.64 11.53
N SER A 28 3.17 -0.90 10.39
CA SER A 28 4.41 -0.23 10.01
C SER A 28 4.23 1.28 9.83
N ALA A 29 3.09 1.69 9.24
CA ALA A 29 2.75 3.11 9.07
C ALA A 29 2.53 3.80 10.42
N VAL A 30 1.73 3.22 11.32
CA VAL A 30 1.46 3.80 12.65
C VAL A 30 2.72 3.83 13.52
N ASN A 31 3.58 2.80 13.44
CA ASN A 31 4.86 2.77 14.14
C ASN A 31 5.77 3.92 13.68
N SER A 32 5.88 4.13 12.36
CA SER A 32 6.67 5.22 11.78
C SER A 32 6.10 6.60 12.15
N LEU A 33 4.77 6.77 12.11
CA LEU A 33 4.11 8.02 12.49
C LEU A 33 4.29 8.35 13.97
N THR A 34 4.22 7.32 14.83
CA THR A 34 4.50 7.46 16.27
C THR A 34 5.96 7.88 16.48
N ALA A 35 6.90 7.26 15.77
CA ALA A 35 8.33 7.57 15.87
C ALA A 35 8.65 9.00 15.37
N VAL A 36 8.11 9.41 14.22
CA VAL A 36 8.24 10.78 13.69
C VAL A 36 7.66 11.78 14.69
N THR A 37 6.44 11.54 15.19
CA THR A 37 5.81 12.42 16.18
C THR A 37 6.61 12.49 17.49
N MET A 38 7.21 11.38 17.90
CA MET A 38 8.12 11.34 19.04
C MET A 38 9.37 12.19 18.81
N GLN A 39 9.95 12.12 17.62
CA GLN A 39 11.13 12.91 17.28
C GLN A 39 10.79 14.40 17.11
N ASP A 40 9.64 14.74 16.52
CA ASP A 40 9.24 16.13 16.25
C ASP A 40 8.61 16.82 17.47
N LEU A 41 7.75 16.15 18.24
CA LEU A 41 7.06 16.77 19.39
C LEU A 41 7.75 16.48 20.72
N ILE A 42 8.21 15.24 20.94
CA ILE A 42 8.77 14.86 22.25
C ILE A 42 10.15 15.45 22.44
N LYS A 43 11.06 15.49 21.45
CA LYS A 43 12.39 16.12 21.63
C LYS A 43 12.31 17.56 22.15
N PRO A 44 11.54 18.49 21.54
CA PRO A 44 11.43 19.85 22.07
C PRO A 44 10.72 19.87 23.44
N PHE A 45 9.75 18.99 23.67
CA PHE A 45 9.05 18.91 24.96
C PHE A 45 9.90 18.32 26.10
N LEU A 46 10.80 17.39 25.79
CA LEU A 46 11.69 16.72 26.75
C LEU A 46 12.82 17.65 27.20
N VAL A 47 13.36 18.44 26.27
CA VAL A 47 14.31 19.54 26.57
C VAL A 47 13.65 20.58 27.47
N SER A 48 12.37 20.89 27.24
CA SER A 48 11.63 21.89 28.03
C SER A 48 11.21 21.41 29.43
N ARG A 49 11.05 20.10 29.66
CA ARG A 49 10.52 19.56 30.93
C ARG A 49 11.41 18.58 31.70
N GLY A 50 12.60 18.21 31.20
CA GLY A 50 13.54 17.32 31.91
C GLY A 50 12.92 15.98 32.34
N LEU A 51 12.10 15.37 31.48
CA LEU A 51 11.22 14.28 31.87
C LEU A 51 11.89 12.90 31.84
N SER A 52 11.60 12.12 32.89
CA SER A 52 12.01 10.72 33.07
C SER A 52 11.53 9.78 31.94
N GLN A 53 12.37 8.82 31.57
CA GLN A 53 12.19 7.78 30.52
C GLN A 53 10.80 7.11 30.52
N LYS A 54 10.21 6.92 31.71
CA LYS A 54 8.89 6.29 31.88
C LYS A 54 7.75 7.09 31.22
N LYS A 55 7.82 8.42 31.24
CA LYS A 55 6.81 9.29 30.64
C LYS A 55 6.90 9.30 29.11
N MET A 56 8.11 9.14 28.57
CA MET A 56 8.35 9.03 27.14
C MET A 56 7.69 7.77 26.55
N ALA A 57 7.86 6.62 27.22
CA ALA A 57 7.20 5.37 26.82
C ALA A 57 5.66 5.47 26.92
N PHE A 58 5.15 6.13 27.95
CA PHE A 58 3.70 6.37 28.09
C PHE A 58 3.15 7.25 26.96
N SER A 59 3.85 8.34 26.62
CA SER A 59 3.44 9.19 25.50
C SER A 59 3.45 8.46 24.15
N ALA A 60 4.37 7.51 23.93
CA ALA A 60 4.44 6.76 22.68
C ALA A 60 3.22 5.87 22.53
N LYS A 61 2.86 5.15 23.60
CA LYS A 61 1.63 4.35 23.66
C LYS A 61 0.38 5.20 23.44
N ALA A 62 0.32 6.40 24.01
CA ALA A 62 -0.80 7.31 23.82
C ALA A 62 -0.93 7.78 22.36
N ILE A 63 0.19 8.13 21.71
CA ILE A 63 0.21 8.56 20.30
C ILE A 63 -0.20 7.41 19.37
N THR A 64 0.32 6.19 19.60
CA THR A 64 -0.08 5.00 18.84
C THR A 64 -1.59 4.73 18.95
N LEU A 65 -2.14 4.83 20.17
CA LEU A 65 -3.57 4.63 20.41
C LEU A 65 -4.43 5.72 19.73
N PHE A 66 -3.95 6.97 19.76
CA PHE A 66 -4.57 8.08 19.04
C PHE A 66 -4.61 7.85 17.52
N TYR A 67 -3.52 7.40 16.90
CA TYR A 67 -3.51 7.08 15.47
C TYR A 67 -4.39 5.89 15.11
N GLY A 68 -4.49 4.88 15.98
CA GLY A 68 -5.43 3.78 15.84
C GLY A 68 -6.89 4.27 15.80
N PHE A 69 -7.26 5.16 16.73
CA PHE A 69 -8.58 5.78 16.75
C PHE A 69 -8.83 6.66 15.50
N LEU A 70 -7.83 7.44 15.09
CA LEU A 70 -7.89 8.28 13.89
C LEU A 70 -8.14 7.45 12.62
N CYS A 71 -7.54 6.25 12.53
CA CYS A 71 -7.74 5.32 11.42
C CYS A 71 -9.20 4.83 11.33
N ILE A 72 -9.83 4.52 12.46
CA ILE A 72 -11.25 4.14 12.52
C ILE A 72 -12.12 5.28 12.00
N VAL A 73 -11.89 6.51 12.49
CA VAL A 73 -12.64 7.70 12.04
C VAL A 73 -12.46 7.95 10.55
N LEU A 74 -11.23 7.86 10.05
CA LEU A 74 -10.94 8.08 8.63
C LEU A 74 -11.63 7.04 7.72
N THR A 75 -11.76 5.80 8.18
CA THR A 75 -12.46 4.74 7.43
C THR A 75 -13.92 5.09 7.19
N PHE A 76 -14.61 5.72 8.16
CA PHE A 76 -15.98 6.21 7.97
C PHE A 76 -16.09 7.31 6.90
N VAL A 77 -15.11 8.21 6.85
CA VAL A 77 -15.05 9.27 5.82
C VAL A 77 -14.81 8.65 4.45
N VAL A 78 -13.87 7.70 4.37
CA VAL A 78 -13.51 6.98 3.15
C VAL A 78 -14.69 6.19 2.57
N ALA A 79 -15.58 5.67 3.42
CA ALA A 79 -16.79 4.96 2.99
C ALA A 79 -17.77 5.82 2.16
N SER A 80 -17.65 7.15 2.21
CA SER A 80 -18.46 8.07 1.41
C SER A 80 -17.92 8.31 0.00
N PHE A 81 -16.72 7.82 -0.34
CA PHE A 81 -16.14 7.96 -1.68
C PHE A 81 -16.58 6.83 -2.61
N GLY A 82 -17.04 7.17 -3.81
CA GLY A 82 -17.50 6.17 -4.79
C GLY A 82 -16.38 5.29 -5.37
N ASN A 83 -15.21 5.86 -5.69
CA ASN A 83 -14.08 5.11 -6.24
C ASN A 83 -12.86 5.17 -5.31
N LEU A 84 -12.76 4.16 -4.44
CA LEU A 84 -11.71 4.02 -3.42
C LEU A 84 -10.31 3.82 -4.01
N VAL A 85 -10.21 3.05 -5.10
CA VAL A 85 -8.92 2.73 -5.74
C VAL A 85 -8.32 3.99 -6.35
N GLN A 86 -9.13 4.76 -7.09
CA GLN A 86 -8.69 6.02 -7.68
C GLN A 86 -8.39 7.07 -6.61
N ALA A 87 -9.19 7.15 -5.54
CA ALA A 87 -8.91 8.05 -4.42
C ALA A 87 -7.55 7.72 -3.77
N SER A 88 -7.28 6.43 -3.50
CA SER A 88 -6.02 5.99 -2.89
C SER A 88 -4.81 6.30 -3.77
N LEU A 89 -4.88 5.97 -5.07
CA LEU A 89 -3.82 6.27 -6.04
C LEU A 89 -3.55 7.78 -6.15
N THR A 90 -4.60 8.60 -6.08
CA THR A 90 -4.48 10.06 -6.11
C THR A 90 -3.72 10.57 -4.90
N VAL A 91 -4.05 10.10 -3.68
CA VAL A 91 -3.35 10.50 -2.46
C VAL A 91 -1.88 10.06 -2.48
N PHE A 92 -1.59 8.83 -2.91
CA PHE A 92 -0.21 8.35 -3.05
C PHE A 92 0.60 9.19 -4.05
N GLY A 93 0.02 9.57 -5.19
CA GLY A 93 0.68 10.44 -6.16
C GLY A 93 0.90 11.87 -5.62
N MET A 94 -0.12 12.44 -4.99
CA MET A 94 -0.08 13.81 -4.46
C MET A 94 0.97 14.01 -3.37
N LEU A 95 1.10 13.06 -2.45
CA LEU A 95 2.06 13.14 -1.34
C LEU A 95 3.42 12.55 -1.72
N GLY A 96 3.42 11.44 -2.47
CA GLY A 96 4.64 10.75 -2.88
C GLY A 96 5.50 11.56 -3.84
N GLY A 97 4.90 12.28 -4.78
CA GLY A 97 5.63 13.10 -5.76
C GLY A 97 6.53 14.17 -5.14
N PRO A 98 6.00 15.07 -4.30
CA PRO A 98 6.79 16.11 -3.63
C PRO A 98 7.86 15.54 -2.68
N VAL A 99 7.54 14.51 -1.91
CA VAL A 99 8.50 13.87 -0.98
C VAL A 99 9.65 13.22 -1.75
N LEU A 100 9.33 12.48 -2.82
CA LEU A 100 10.33 11.89 -3.71
C LEU A 100 11.20 12.98 -4.37
N SER A 101 10.59 14.07 -4.83
CA SER A 101 11.31 15.19 -5.47
C SER A 101 12.35 15.82 -4.55
N VAL A 102 12.00 16.10 -3.29
CA VAL A 102 12.94 16.69 -2.33
C VAL A 102 14.04 15.70 -1.95
N PHE A 103 13.71 14.41 -1.82
CA PHE A 103 14.70 13.37 -1.58
C PHE A 103 15.73 13.26 -2.73
N LEU A 104 15.25 13.27 -3.98
CA LEU A 104 16.13 13.29 -5.16
C LEU A 104 16.96 14.57 -5.23
N LEU A 105 16.38 15.73 -4.91
CA LEU A 105 17.11 17.00 -4.88
C LEU A 105 18.28 16.94 -3.88
N GLY A 106 18.05 16.34 -2.71
CA GLY A 106 19.10 16.13 -1.70
C GLY A 106 20.17 15.12 -2.12
N MET A 107 19.83 14.08 -2.86
CA MET A 107 20.80 13.07 -3.31
C MET A 107 21.61 13.49 -4.54
N LEU A 108 21.00 14.15 -5.53
CA LEU A 108 21.66 14.47 -6.80
C LEU A 108 22.43 15.81 -6.77
N THR A 109 22.14 16.69 -5.81
CA THR A 109 22.71 18.05 -5.79
C THR A 109 23.39 18.36 -4.46
N THR A 110 24.72 18.50 -4.48
CA THR A 110 25.54 18.94 -3.33
C THR A 110 25.46 20.44 -3.02
N ARG A 111 24.75 21.22 -3.85
CA ARG A 111 24.55 22.68 -3.72
C ARG A 111 23.13 23.06 -3.29
N ALA A 112 22.31 22.10 -2.87
CA ALA A 112 20.92 22.37 -2.52
C ALA A 112 20.83 23.24 -1.26
N ASN A 113 20.05 24.32 -1.33
CA ASN A 113 19.81 25.23 -0.20
C ASN A 113 18.58 24.79 0.59
N GLU A 114 18.65 24.83 1.93
CA GLU A 114 17.55 24.46 2.82
C GLU A 114 16.27 25.25 2.52
N LYS A 115 16.39 26.57 2.37
CA LYS A 115 15.25 27.43 2.04
C LYS A 115 14.62 27.05 0.70
N GLY A 116 15.44 26.74 -0.30
CA GLY A 116 14.97 26.31 -1.62
C GLY A 116 14.20 24.99 -1.57
N ALA A 117 14.68 24.03 -0.78
CA ALA A 117 13.99 22.75 -0.58
C ALA A 117 12.62 22.93 0.10
N VAL A 118 12.53 23.76 1.14
CA VAL A 118 11.26 24.05 1.83
C VAL A 118 10.26 24.75 0.92
N ILE A 119 10.69 25.79 0.19
CA ILE A 119 9.81 26.54 -0.71
C ILE A 119 9.35 25.65 -1.88
N GLY A 120 10.26 24.82 -2.42
CA GLY A 120 9.94 23.86 -3.47
C GLY A 120 8.96 22.77 -3.03
N LEU A 121 9.11 22.27 -1.80
CA LEU A 121 8.16 21.31 -1.22
C LEU A 121 6.77 21.93 -1.07
N LEU A 122 6.70 23.15 -0.51
CA LEU A 122 5.43 23.86 -0.29
C LEU A 122 4.74 24.22 -1.62
N SER A 123 5.48 24.68 -2.62
CA SER A 123 4.92 25.00 -3.93
C SER A 123 4.44 23.74 -4.66
N ALA A 124 5.20 22.64 -4.61
CA ALA A 124 4.80 21.36 -5.19
C ALA A 124 3.52 20.80 -4.55
N ILE A 125 3.41 20.83 -3.22
CA ILE A 125 2.20 20.40 -2.51
C ILE A 125 1.01 21.30 -2.88
N SER A 126 1.21 22.62 -2.96
CA SER A 126 0.14 23.57 -3.31
C SER A 126 -0.39 23.36 -4.73
N ILE A 127 0.51 23.15 -5.69
CA ILE A 127 0.16 22.87 -7.08
C ILE A 127 -0.53 21.50 -7.19
N ALA A 128 -0.02 20.47 -6.52
CA ALA A 128 -0.65 19.15 -6.49
C ALA A 128 -2.04 19.19 -5.88
N ALA A 129 -2.23 19.94 -4.78
CA ALA A 129 -3.54 20.16 -4.16
C ALA A 129 -4.50 20.89 -5.12
N TRP A 130 -4.01 21.91 -5.82
CA TRP A 130 -4.80 22.65 -6.81
C TRP A 130 -5.30 21.76 -7.95
N ILE A 131 -4.40 20.93 -8.51
CA ILE A 131 -4.73 19.99 -9.59
C ILE A 131 -5.77 18.98 -9.11
N SER A 132 -5.62 18.43 -7.90
CA SER A 132 -6.56 17.45 -7.35
C SER A 132 -7.94 18.04 -7.03
N PHE A 133 -8.00 19.27 -6.53
CA PHE A 133 -9.27 19.97 -6.31
C PHE A 133 -9.96 20.32 -7.63
N GLY A 134 -9.19 20.75 -8.64
CA GLY A 134 -9.69 20.98 -10.00
C GLY A 134 -10.20 19.71 -10.68
N ALA A 135 -9.54 18.58 -10.44
CA ALA A 135 -9.98 17.26 -10.89
C ALA A 135 -11.29 16.83 -10.21
N SER A 136 -11.49 17.19 -8.93
CA SER A 136 -12.75 16.92 -8.21
C SER A 136 -13.90 17.81 -8.67
N ALA A 137 -13.62 19.05 -9.08
CA ALA A 137 -14.65 20.01 -9.52
C ALA A 137 -15.15 19.73 -10.95
N ASN A 138 -14.26 19.26 -11.84
CA ASN A 138 -14.58 18.96 -13.24
C ASN A 138 -14.71 17.45 -13.53
N ALA A 139 -14.84 16.61 -12.50
CA ALA A 139 -14.92 15.16 -12.69
C ALA A 139 -16.14 14.80 -13.55
N PRO A 140 -15.95 14.29 -14.78
CA PRO A 140 -17.06 13.76 -15.55
C PRO A 140 -17.67 12.58 -14.77
N PRO A 141 -19.00 12.38 -14.85
CA PRO A 141 -19.66 11.29 -14.13
C PRO A 141 -18.98 9.96 -14.52
N PRO A 142 -18.68 9.08 -13.54
CA PRO A 142 -17.99 7.83 -13.79
C PRO A 142 -18.83 6.99 -14.77
N LYS A 143 -18.35 6.87 -16.01
CA LYS A 143 -18.91 5.96 -17.00
C LYS A 143 -18.44 4.57 -16.65
N PHE A 144 -19.30 3.80 -15.99
CA PHE A 144 -19.10 2.35 -15.88
C PHE A 144 -19.13 1.79 -17.30
N LEU A 145 -17.99 1.25 -17.76
CA LEU A 145 -18.00 0.46 -18.98
C LEU A 145 -18.83 -0.80 -18.73
N PRO A 146 -19.73 -1.18 -19.65
CA PRO A 146 -20.52 -2.39 -19.49
C PRO A 146 -19.57 -3.60 -19.48
N VAL A 147 -19.50 -4.29 -18.35
CA VAL A 147 -18.82 -5.59 -18.20
C VAL A 147 -19.68 -6.74 -18.76
N SER A 148 -20.48 -6.46 -19.80
CA SER A 148 -21.34 -7.46 -20.42
C SER A 148 -20.53 -8.24 -21.46
N LEU A 149 -20.47 -9.56 -21.26
CA LEU A 149 -19.93 -10.54 -22.20
C LEU A 149 -21.04 -11.13 -23.09
N ASP A 150 -22.23 -10.49 -23.13
CA ASP A 150 -23.38 -10.92 -23.93
C ASP A 150 -23.10 -10.68 -25.42
N GLY A 151 -22.34 -11.58 -26.03
CA GLY A 151 -22.00 -11.50 -27.46
C GLY A 151 -20.57 -11.93 -27.79
N CYS A 152 -19.74 -12.30 -26.82
CA CYS A 152 -18.51 -13.01 -27.14
C CYS A 152 -18.85 -14.49 -27.35
N PRO A 153 -18.86 -15.01 -28.59
CA PRO A 153 -18.77 -16.45 -28.76
C PRO A 153 -17.41 -16.82 -28.15
N ALA A 154 -17.44 -17.49 -27.00
CA ALA A 154 -16.34 -18.35 -26.61
C ALA A 154 -16.29 -19.48 -27.65
N ASN A 155 -15.88 -19.15 -28.87
CA ASN A 155 -15.33 -20.12 -29.77
C ASN A 155 -14.06 -20.57 -29.07
N ALA A 156 -14.21 -21.67 -28.34
CA ALA A 156 -13.15 -22.47 -27.76
C ALA A 156 -12.18 -23.00 -28.83
N SER A 157 -12.08 -22.38 -30.01
CA SER A 157 -11.18 -22.74 -31.09
C SER A 157 -9.72 -22.44 -30.76
N LEU A 158 -9.41 -21.52 -29.83
CA LEU A 158 -8.03 -21.34 -29.32
C LEU A 158 -7.66 -22.33 -28.20
N MET A 159 -8.63 -22.89 -27.47
CA MET A 159 -8.34 -23.90 -26.44
C MET A 159 -8.38 -25.33 -27.01
N SER A 160 -9.24 -25.59 -28.01
CA SER A 160 -9.27 -26.88 -28.70
C SER A 160 -8.11 -27.08 -29.66
N SER A 161 -7.53 -26.01 -30.25
CA SER A 161 -6.33 -26.13 -31.10
C SER A 161 -5.06 -26.47 -30.32
N ILE A 162 -4.97 -26.11 -29.03
CA ILE A 162 -3.87 -26.54 -28.16
C ILE A 162 -4.05 -28.01 -27.71
N LEU A 163 -5.29 -28.45 -27.52
CA LEU A 163 -5.59 -29.85 -27.12
C LEU A 163 -5.58 -30.84 -28.29
N ASN A 164 -5.75 -30.38 -29.53
CA ASN A 164 -5.73 -31.25 -30.72
C ASN A 164 -4.31 -31.50 -31.26
N GLU A 165 -3.33 -30.70 -30.85
CA GLU A 165 -1.89 -30.85 -31.14
C GLU A 165 -1.12 -31.51 -29.98
N THR A 166 -1.78 -32.27 -29.11
CA THR A 166 -1.10 -33.02 -28.03
C THR A 166 -1.41 -34.53 -28.02
N MET A 167 -2.19 -35.03 -28.98
CA MET A 167 -2.52 -36.47 -29.09
C MET A 167 -1.65 -37.29 -30.05
N THR A 168 -0.48 -36.80 -30.44
CA THR A 168 0.55 -37.64 -31.09
C THR A 168 1.90 -37.54 -30.38
N LEU A 169 2.12 -38.51 -29.48
CA LEU A 169 3.41 -39.10 -29.07
C LEU A 169 4.28 -38.32 -28.05
N PRO A 170 5.09 -39.03 -27.23
CA PRO A 170 4.64 -39.80 -26.06
C PRO A 170 5.33 -39.31 -24.77
N LEU A 171 4.83 -39.84 -23.65
CA LEU A 171 5.36 -39.80 -22.28
C LEU A 171 6.78 -39.25 -22.06
N ILE A 172 6.88 -38.12 -21.36
CA ILE A 172 7.85 -37.95 -20.27
C ILE A 172 7.12 -37.36 -19.07
N SER A 173 6.56 -38.25 -18.27
CA SER A 173 6.37 -37.99 -16.85
C SER A 173 7.76 -37.86 -16.24
N ARG A 174 8.13 -36.66 -15.76
CA ARG A 174 9.20 -36.52 -14.77
C ARG A 174 8.66 -35.74 -13.59
N SER A 175 8.02 -36.49 -12.70
CA SER A 175 8.11 -36.25 -11.28
C SER A 175 9.59 -36.35 -10.88
N ASP A 176 10.20 -35.22 -10.55
CA ASP A 176 11.32 -35.18 -9.61
C ASP A 176 11.07 -34.01 -8.66
N GLY A 177 10.81 -34.37 -7.40
CA GLY A 177 11.02 -33.45 -6.30
C GLY A 177 12.52 -33.20 -6.10
N SER A 178 12.80 -32.34 -5.12
CA SER A 178 14.11 -31.83 -4.70
C SER A 178 14.58 -30.58 -5.45
N ILE A 179 15.06 -29.61 -4.66
CA ILE A 179 15.53 -28.25 -5.01
C ILE A 179 14.41 -27.20 -5.12
N LEU A 180 14.01 -26.66 -3.96
CA LEU A 180 13.78 -25.23 -3.66
C LEU A 180 13.22 -25.04 -2.23
N ASN A 181 13.65 -25.87 -1.27
CA ASN A 181 13.25 -25.73 0.14
C ASN A 181 14.47 -25.77 1.09
N GLU A 182 15.48 -24.94 0.82
CA GLU A 182 16.61 -24.75 1.75
C GLU A 182 17.30 -23.37 1.64
N SER A 183 16.60 -22.32 1.21
CA SER A 183 17.23 -20.98 1.05
C SER A 183 16.35 -19.76 1.38
N LEU A 184 15.19 -19.92 2.01
CA LEU A 184 14.31 -18.78 2.32
C LEU A 184 13.83 -18.72 3.78
N THR A 185 14.51 -19.46 4.67
CA THR A 185 14.16 -19.54 6.10
C THR A 185 15.26 -18.99 7.03
N SER A 186 16.19 -18.17 6.51
CA SER A 186 17.37 -17.73 7.29
C SER A 186 17.52 -16.22 7.48
N ASP A 187 16.70 -15.36 6.86
CA ASP A 187 16.88 -13.89 6.92
C ASP A 187 15.71 -13.10 7.53
N PHE A 188 14.62 -13.74 7.99
CA PHE A 188 13.47 -13.03 8.58
C PHE A 188 13.39 -13.08 10.11
N GLU A 189 14.43 -13.55 10.81
CA GLU A 189 14.43 -13.63 12.28
C GLU A 189 15.61 -12.90 12.94
N ALA A 190 16.06 -11.79 12.33
CA ALA A 190 17.13 -10.96 12.89
C ALA A 190 16.82 -9.44 12.84
N THR A 191 15.62 -9.01 13.23
CA THR A 191 15.43 -7.70 13.91
C THR A 191 14.06 -7.62 14.61
N ALA A 192 13.94 -8.29 15.75
CA ALA A 192 13.03 -7.94 16.84
C ALA A 192 13.68 -8.31 18.16
#